data_AF-A0A8T5QRV5-F1
#
_entry.id   AF-A0A8T5QRV5-F1
#
_cell.length_a   1.000
_cell.length_b   1.000
_cell.length_c   1.000
_cell.angle_alpha   90.00
_cell.angle_beta   90.00
_cell.angle_gamma   90.00
#
_symmetry.space_group_name_H-M   'P 1'
#
loop_
_entity.id
_entity.type
_entity.pdbx_description
1 polymer ?
#
loop_
_entity_poly.entity_id
_entity_poly.type
_entity_poly.pdbx_seq_one_letter_code
_entity_poly.pdbx_strand_id
1 'polypeptide(L)' 'MSINPKCDKCKKELNDFGGILLSPPTNDMVRKYHLCKNCYQEIVDEF' A
#
# COMPACT_ATOMS: atom_id res chain seq x y z
N MET A 1 10.66 17.58 6.29
CA MET A 1 10.98 16.25 6.82
C MET A 1 10.02 15.28 6.17
N SER A 2 10.48 14.53 5.16
CA SER A 2 9.62 13.58 4.46
C SER A 2 9.42 12.37 5.36
N ILE A 3 8.21 12.21 5.89
CA ILE A 3 7.79 10.97 6.54
C ILE A 3 7.78 9.95 5.41
N ASN A 4 8.87 9.19 5.24
CA ASN A 4 8.92 8.12 4.25
C ASN A 4 7.81 7.14 4.59
N PRO A 5 6.78 6.99 3.74
CA PRO A 5 5.73 6.03 4.02
C PRO A 5 6.36 4.63 4.07
N LYS A 6 5.83 3.77 4.93
CA LYS A 6 6.26 2.36 4.97
C LYS A 6 5.22 1.52 4.24
N CYS A 7 5.68 0.49 3.54
CA CYS A 7 4.79 -0.48 2.94
C CYS A 7 4.04 -1.24 4.05
N ASP A 8 2.72 -1.24 4.05
CA ASP A 8 1.89 -1.92 5.04
C ASP A 8 2.02 -3.46 4.95
N LYS A 9 2.38 -4.01 3.77
CA LYS A 9 2.59 -5.45 3.56
C LYS A 9 3.97 -5.92 4.04
N CYS A 10 5.06 -5.32 3.54
CA CYS A 10 6.43 -5.78 3.83
C CYS A 10 7.18 -4.97 4.89
N LYS A 11 6.56 -3.90 5.43
CA LYS A 11 7.10 -3.00 6.46
C LYS A 11 8.42 -2.29 6.10
N LYS A 12 8.88 -2.42 4.85
CA LYS A 12 10.04 -1.69 4.31
C LYS A 12 9.67 -0.25 3.99
N GLU A 13 10.64 0.64 4.08
CA GLU A 13 10.46 2.04 3.65
C GLU A 13 10.19 2.12 2.15
N LEU A 14 9.24 2.96 1.77
CA LEU A 14 8.99 3.34 0.38
C LEU A 14 10.01 4.40 -0.01
N ASN A 15 11.09 3.96 -0.65
CA ASN A 15 12.07 4.85 -1.28
C ASN A 15 11.62 5.34 -2.67
N ASP A 16 10.51 4.80 -3.16
CA ASP A 16 9.98 4.98 -4.51
C ASP A 16 8.45 5.09 -4.47
N PHE A 17 7.86 5.67 -5.52
CA PHE A 17 6.40 5.70 -5.71
C PHE A 17 5.85 4.27 -5.78
N GLY A 18 4.96 3.95 -4.85
CA GLY A 18 4.28 2.65 -4.77
C GLY A 18 2.83 2.70 -5.22
N GLY A 19 2.03 1.73 -4.75
CA GLY A 19 0.58 1.68 -4.91
C GLY A 19 -0.15 2.09 -3.62
N ILE A 20 -1.40 2.52 -3.77
CA ILE A 20 -2.37 2.66 -2.66
C ILE A 20 -3.49 1.66 -2.90
N LEU A 21 -3.71 0.78 -1.93
CA LEU A 21 -4.85 -0.14 -1.93
C LEU A 21 -5.93 0.39 -0.99
N LEU A 22 -7.17 0.42 -1.47
CA LEU A 22 -8.34 0.85 -0.72
C LEU A 22 -9.22 -0.36 -0.43
N SER A 23 -9.60 -0.56 0.84
CA SER A 23 -10.59 -1.57 1.19
C SER A 23 -11.99 -1.13 0.77
N PRO A 24 -12.94 -2.07 0.64
CA PRO A 24 -14.35 -1.72 0.66
C PRO A 24 -14.69 -0.86 1.90
N PRO A 25 -15.66 0.06 1.80
CA PRO A 25 -16.08 0.85 2.94
C PRO A 25 -16.73 -0.03 4.01
N THR A 26 -16.47 0.27 5.28
CA THR A 26 -17.15 -0.32 6.42
C THR A 26 -17.52 0.80 7.38
N ASN A 27 -18.81 1.00 7.65
CA ASN A 27 -19.32 2.10 8.49
C ASN A 27 -18.74 3.47 8.09
N ASP A 28 -18.85 3.82 6.81
CA ASP A 28 -18.32 5.07 6.23
C ASP A 28 -16.80 5.27 6.32
N MET A 29 -16.05 4.23 6.71
CA MET A 29 -14.59 4.25 6.75
C MET A 29 -13.99 3.34 5.69
N VAL A 30 -13.01 3.87 4.95
CA VAL A 30 -12.17 3.12 4.01
C VAL A 30 -10.78 2.99 4.59
N ARG A 31 -10.25 1.76 4.62
CA ARG A 31 -8.85 1.53 5.01
C ARG A 31 -7.97 1.75 3.80
N LYS A 32 -6.97 2.62 3.94
CA LYS A 32 -5.92 2.82 2.95
C LYS A 32 -4.66 2.08 3.37
N TYR A 33 -4.04 1.41 2.41
CA TYR A 33 -2.78 0.68 2.59
C TYR A 33 -1.77 1.19 1.56
N HIS A 34 -0.58 1.57 2.02
CA HIS A 34 0.54 1.94 1.17
C HIS A 34 1.32 0.67 0.83
N LEU A 35 1.55 0.42 -0.45
CA LEU A 35 2.25 -0.76 -0.93
C LEU A 35 3.45 -0.34 -1.75
N CYS A 36 4.58 -1.02 -1.60
CA CYS A 36 5.70 -0.83 -2.52
C CYS A 36 5.40 -1.49 -3.88
N LYS A 37 6.13 -1.09 -4.93
CA LYS A 37 5.99 -1.62 -6.29
C LYS A 37 5.97 -3.16 -6.30
N ASN A 38 6.87 -3.80 -5.56
CA ASN A 38 6.96 -5.26 -5.49
C ASN A 38 5.71 -5.89 -4.86
N CYS A 39 5.25 -5.36 -3.71
CA CYS A 39 4.07 -5.88 -3.03
C CYS A 39 2.79 -5.64 -3.82
N TYR A 40 2.72 -4.55 -4.59
CA TYR A 40 1.64 -4.30 -5.51
C TYR A 40 1.66 -5.28 -6.69
N GLN A 41 2.84 -5.51 -7.29
CA GLN A 41 3.02 -6.46 -8.39
C GLN A 41 2.54 -7.86 -8.00
N GLU A 42 2.94 -8.36 -6.83
CA GLU A 42 2.47 -9.66 -6.31
C GLU A 42 0.93 -9.76 -6.26
N ILE A 43 0.24 -8.68 -5.88
CA ILE A 43 -1.22 -8.67 -5.82
C ILE A 43 -1.82 -8.67 -7.24
N VAL A 44 -1.24 -7.87 -8.14
CA VAL A 44 -1.73 -7.77 -9.53
C VAL A 44 -1.53 -9.08 -10.29
N ASP A 45 -0.44 -9.80 -10.06
CA ASP A 45 -0.21 -11.12 -10.67
C ASP A 45 -1.19 -12.20 -10.17
N GLU A 46 -1.85 -11.99 -9.02
CA GLU A 46 -2.86 -12.90 -8.46
C GLU A 46 -4.30 -12.59 -8.91
N PHE A 47 -4.52 -11.49 -9.65
CA PHE A 47 -5.84 -11.09 -10.19
C PHE A 47 -6.05 -11.61 -11.62
#